data_AF-J4C2W2-F1
#
_entry.id   AF-J4C2W2-F1
#
_cell.length_a   1.000
_cell.length_b   1.000
_cell.length_c   1.000
_cell.angle_alpha   90.00
_cell.angle_beta   90.00
_cell.angle_gamma   90.00
#
_symmetry.space_group_name_H-M   'P 1'
#
loop_
_entity.id
_entity.type
_entity.pdbx_description
1 polymer ?
#
loop_
_entity_poly.entity_id
_entity_poly.type
_entity_poly.pdbx_seq_one_letter_code
_entity_poly.pdbx_strand_id
1 'polypeptide(L)'
;MFVISHFKHAFRAAHLPSTSLQKRYTYWPPPPDKRSPIIELPSGKKCFVFMGKRDCDGKLEPVLCFIDVNGNKLTWFNTEEVHQLDKLVSFSIINAIQTDRLESYFTLFESSANNS
;
A
#
# COMPACT_ATOMS: atom_id res chain seq x y z
N MET A 1 33.73 -34.88 6.42
CA MET A 1 33.25 -36.03 7.23
C MET A 1 32.25 -35.46 8.23
N PHE A 2 30.98 -35.85 8.11
CA PHE A 2 29.84 -35.26 8.80
C PHE A 2 29.80 -35.70 10.28
N VAL A 3 29.52 -34.77 11.19
CA VAL A 3 29.07 -35.10 12.55
C VAL A 3 27.65 -34.57 12.71
N ILE A 4 26.71 -35.50 12.79
CA ILE A 4 25.26 -35.28 12.88
C ILE A 4 24.93 -34.97 14.35
N SER A 5 24.62 -33.71 14.64
CA SER A 5 24.06 -33.29 15.92
C SER A 5 22.54 -33.47 15.89
N HIS A 6 22.06 -34.36 16.75
CA HIS A 6 20.65 -34.62 17.01
C HIS A 6 20.02 -33.42 17.73
N PHE A 7 19.04 -32.77 17.10
CA PHE A 7 18.08 -31.94 17.81
C PHE A 7 16.66 -32.41 17.48
N LYS A 8 16.18 -33.37 18.26
CA LYS A 8 14.76 -33.73 18.33
C LYS A 8 14.06 -32.63 19.14
N HIS A 9 13.50 -31.63 18.46
CA HIS A 9 12.47 -30.79 19.08
C HIS A 9 11.10 -31.36 18.74
N ALA A 10 10.46 -31.89 19.77
CA ALA A 10 9.05 -32.23 19.79
C ALA A 10 8.22 -30.99 19.43
N PHE A 11 7.65 -30.98 18.21
CA PHE A 11 6.55 -30.09 17.91
C PHE A 11 5.33 -30.57 18.70
N ARG A 12 5.15 -30.00 19.89
CA ARG A 12 3.84 -29.99 20.55
C ARG A 12 2.89 -29.26 19.58
N ALA A 13 1.94 -30.01 19.03
CA ALA A 13 0.80 -29.48 18.31
C ALA A 13 -0.03 -28.64 19.30
N ALA A 14 0.27 -27.35 19.37
CA ALA A 14 -0.65 -26.40 19.95
C ALA A 14 -1.88 -26.36 19.06
N HIS A 15 -3.05 -26.70 19.62
CA HIS A 15 -4.34 -26.42 19.01
C HIS A 15 -4.47 -24.90 18.86
N LEU A 16 -4.02 -24.39 17.72
CA LEU A 16 -4.36 -23.05 17.29
C LEU A 16 -5.85 -23.06 16.93
N PRO A 17 -6.66 -22.12 17.47
CA PRO A 17 -8.05 -21.96 17.03
C PRO A 17 -8.05 -21.75 15.52
N SER A 18 -9.13 -22.21 14.85
CA SER A 18 -9.29 -22.08 13.41
C SER A 18 -9.04 -20.64 12.98
N THR A 19 -7.82 -20.36 12.56
CA THR A 19 -7.47 -19.10 11.92
C THR A 19 -8.35 -19.08 10.69
N SER A 20 -9.30 -18.14 10.68
CA SER A 20 -10.04 -17.84 9.48
C SER A 20 -8.98 -17.55 8.43
N LEU A 21 -8.79 -18.49 7.51
CA LEU A 21 -7.96 -18.31 6.34
C LEU A 21 -8.65 -17.22 5.52
N GLN A 22 -8.41 -15.96 5.90
CA GLN A 22 -8.88 -14.80 5.18
C GLN A 22 -8.36 -14.98 3.77
N LYS A 23 -9.29 -15.19 2.83
CA LYS A 23 -9.02 -15.32 1.39
C LYS A 23 -8.01 -14.24 1.01
N ARG A 24 -6.78 -14.67 0.73
CA ARG A 24 -5.76 -13.79 0.16
C ARG A 24 -6.24 -13.48 -1.25
N TYR A 25 -6.78 -12.28 -1.47
CA TYR A 25 -7.04 -11.79 -2.81
C TYR A 25 -5.67 -11.43 -3.44
N THR A 26 -4.94 -12.45 -3.89
CA THR A 26 -3.58 -12.36 -4.43
C THR A 26 -3.61 -12.28 -5.95
N TYR A 27 -4.27 -11.28 -6.53
CA TYR A 27 -4.06 -11.01 -7.95
C TYR A 27 -3.67 -9.55 -8.11
N TRP A 28 -2.41 -9.40 -8.49
CA TRP A 28 -1.85 -8.14 -8.95
C TRP A 28 -1.99 -8.11 -10.48
N PRO A 29 -2.41 -6.98 -11.08
CA PRO A 29 -2.92 -5.78 -10.41
C PRO A 29 -4.31 -6.02 -9.80
N PRO A 30 -4.69 -5.25 -8.76
CA PRO A 30 -6.04 -5.29 -8.23
C PRO A 30 -7.04 -4.99 -9.36
N PRO A 31 -8.21 -5.64 -9.34
CA PRO A 31 -9.20 -5.45 -10.39
C PRO A 31 -9.75 -4.00 -10.35
N PRO A 32 -10.35 -3.52 -11.44
CA PRO A 32 -10.88 -2.15 -11.51
C PRO A 32 -11.90 -1.79 -10.43
N ASP A 33 -12.70 -2.74 -9.95
CA ASP A 33 -13.71 -2.56 -8.90
C ASP A 33 -13.12 -2.41 -7.48
N LYS A 34 -11.83 -2.75 -7.30
CA LYS A 34 -11.15 -2.69 -5.99
C LYS A 34 -10.03 -1.65 -5.94
N ARG A 35 -9.99 -0.73 -6.90
CA ARG A 35 -9.02 0.36 -6.96
C ARG A 35 -9.68 1.64 -7.46
N SER A 36 -9.06 2.77 -7.15
CA SER A 36 -9.40 4.05 -7.75
C SER A 36 -9.12 4.05 -9.26
N PRO A 37 -9.67 5.03 -10.00
CA PRO A 37 -9.19 5.35 -11.34
C PRO A 37 -7.67 5.51 -11.37
N ILE A 38 -7.06 5.09 -12.48
CA ILE A 38 -5.63 5.24 -12.71
C ILE A 38 -5.37 6.68 -13.18
N ILE A 39 -4.42 7.34 -12.52
CA ILE A 39 -3.93 8.67 -12.88
C ILE A 39 -2.62 8.49 -13.64
N GLU A 40 -2.52 9.12 -14.81
CA GLU A 40 -1.27 9.17 -15.58
C GLU A 40 -0.44 10.38 -15.12
N LEU A 41 0.83 10.14 -14.85
CA LEU A 41 1.79 11.15 -14.41
C LEU A 41 2.54 11.71 -15.61
N PRO A 42 3.04 12.97 -15.56
CA PRO A 42 3.81 13.58 -16.64
C PRO A 42 5.07 12.78 -17.06
N SER A 43 5.58 11.93 -16.16
CA SER A 43 6.72 11.04 -16.45
C SER A 43 6.35 9.78 -17.24
N GLY A 44 5.08 9.62 -17.66
CA GLY A 44 4.54 8.41 -18.32
C GLY A 44 4.19 7.27 -17.35
N LYS A 45 4.62 7.37 -16.09
CA LYS A 45 4.22 6.43 -15.02
C LYS A 45 2.76 6.63 -14.64
N LYS A 46 2.18 5.66 -13.95
CA LYS A 46 0.78 5.73 -13.52
C LYS A 46 0.68 5.49 -12.03
N CYS A 47 -0.36 6.02 -11.39
CA CYS A 47 -0.65 5.74 -9.99
C CYS A 47 -2.14 5.53 -9.75
N PHE A 48 -2.46 4.81 -8.68
CA PHE A 48 -3.84 4.58 -8.22
C PHE A 48 -3.83 4.18 -6.75
N VAL A 49 -4.97 4.28 -6.09
CA VAL A 49 -5.18 3.86 -4.69
C VAL A 49 -5.97 2.57 -4.65
N PHE A 50 -5.62 1.65 -3.75
CA PHE A 50 -6.41 0.44 -3.50
C PHE A 50 -6.25 -0.01 -2.04
N MET A 51 -7.13 -0.89 -1.56
CA MET A 51 -6.99 -1.49 -0.22
C MET A 51 -5.98 -2.63 -0.29
N GLY A 52 -4.78 -2.45 0.28
CA GLY A 52 -3.64 -3.33 -0.02
C GLY A 52 -2.73 -3.71 1.15
N LYS A 53 -2.61 -2.85 2.17
CA LYS A 53 -1.87 -3.17 3.41
C LYS A 53 -2.85 -3.49 4.53
N ARG A 54 -2.36 -4.19 5.56
CA ARG A 54 -3.09 -4.32 6.82
C ARG A 54 -2.30 -3.64 7.93
N ASP A 55 -3.00 -2.93 8.80
CA ASP A 55 -2.42 -2.33 10.00
C ASP A 55 -2.06 -3.39 11.04
N CYS A 56 -1.53 -2.94 12.19
CA CYS A 56 -1.19 -3.81 13.32
C CYS A 56 -2.41 -4.55 13.91
N ASP A 57 -3.61 -4.00 13.74
CA ASP A 57 -4.89 -4.59 14.15
C ASP A 57 -5.45 -5.56 13.08
N GLY A 58 -4.78 -5.68 11.93
CA GLY A 58 -5.19 -6.52 10.82
C GLY A 58 -6.31 -5.92 9.95
N LYS A 59 -6.68 -4.65 10.12
CA LYS A 59 -7.64 -3.96 9.25
C LYS A 59 -6.99 -3.57 7.94
N LEU A 60 -7.74 -3.65 6.84
CA LEU A 60 -7.25 -3.22 5.54
C LEU A 60 -7.12 -1.70 5.50
N GLU A 61 -6.01 -1.23 4.94
CA GLU A 61 -5.71 0.18 4.76
C GLU A 61 -5.56 0.54 3.27
N PRO A 62 -5.93 1.78 2.90
CA PRO A 62 -5.66 2.31 1.57
C PRO A 62 -4.16 2.48 1.36
N VAL A 63 -3.72 2.16 0.15
CA VAL A 63 -2.35 2.38 -0.29
C VAL A 63 -2.32 3.06 -1.65
N LEU A 64 -1.53 4.13 -1.75
CA LEU A 64 -1.16 4.75 -3.01
C LEU A 64 -0.08 3.89 -3.68
N CYS A 65 -0.33 3.46 -4.92
CA CYS A 65 0.59 2.63 -5.65
C CYS A 65 1.03 3.30 -6.96
N PHE A 66 2.32 3.19 -7.25
CA PHE A 66 2.94 3.64 -8.49
C PHE A 66 3.30 2.43 -9.36
N ILE A 67 2.98 2.52 -10.63
CA ILE A 67 3.27 1.50 -11.65
C ILE A 67 4.00 2.13 -12.83
N ASP A 68 4.77 1.32 -13.55
CA ASP A 68 5.36 1.73 -14.82
C ASP A 68 4.31 1.78 -15.95
N VAL A 69 4.74 2.16 -17.14
CA VAL A 69 3.89 2.22 -18.35
C VAL A 69 3.25 0.85 -18.66
N ASN A 70 3.94 -0.23 -18.31
CA ASN A 70 3.56 -1.62 -18.57
C ASN A 70 2.66 -2.23 -17.47
N GLY A 71 2.40 -1.49 -16.38
CA GLY A 71 1.61 -1.98 -15.24
C GLY A 71 2.40 -2.74 -14.18
N ASN A 72 3.74 -2.77 -14.27
CA ASN A 72 4.58 -3.36 -13.24
C ASN A 72 4.61 -2.45 -12.00
N LYS A 73 4.48 -3.06 -10.82
CA LYS A 73 4.55 -2.34 -9.55
C LYS A 73 5.94 -1.75 -9.35
N LEU A 74 6.01 -0.44 -9.14
CA LEU A 74 7.24 0.25 -8.76
C LEU A 74 7.35 0.37 -7.25
N THR A 75 6.35 0.98 -6.62
CA THR A 75 6.30 1.16 -5.15
C THR A 75 4.87 1.39 -4.68
N TRP A 76 4.67 1.36 -3.36
CA TRP A 76 3.42 1.72 -2.71
C TRP A 76 3.67 2.44 -1.39
N PHE A 77 2.70 3.23 -0.94
CA PHE A 77 2.74 3.97 0.31
C PHE A 77 1.37 3.87 0.98
N ASN A 78 1.32 3.60 2.29
CA ASN A 78 0.11 3.82 3.08
C ASN A 78 -0.03 5.31 3.42
N THR A 79 -1.12 5.67 4.09
CA THR A 79 -1.42 7.06 4.46
C THR A 79 -0.29 7.71 5.26
N GLU A 80 0.27 7.02 6.26
CA GLU A 80 1.37 7.56 7.08
C GLU A 80 2.64 7.78 6.27
N GLU A 81 3.03 6.82 5.43
CA GLU A 81 4.19 6.92 4.55
C GLU A 81 4.01 8.05 3.53
N VAL A 82 2.79 8.27 3.01
CA VAL A 82 2.49 9.42 2.15
C VAL A 82 2.65 10.73 2.92
N HIS A 83 2.14 10.84 4.14
CA HIS A 83 2.31 12.05 4.96
C HIS A 83 3.78 12.32 5.32
N GLN A 84 4.57 11.28 5.58
CA GLN A 84 6.00 11.43 5.81
C GLN A 84 6.75 11.84 4.54
N LEU A 85 6.41 11.22 3.41
CA LEU A 85 6.94 11.59 2.12
C LEU A 85 6.59 13.05 1.79
N ASP A 86 5.35 13.46 2.03
CA ASP A 86 4.93 14.85 1.87
C ASP A 86 5.75 15.75 2.79
N LYS A 87 5.93 15.46 4.08
CA LYS A 87 6.82 16.26 4.95
C LYS A 87 8.26 16.36 4.42
N LEU A 88 8.82 15.28 3.89
CA LEU A 88 10.18 15.27 3.33
C LEU A 88 10.27 16.04 2.01
N VAL A 89 9.30 15.84 1.12
CA VAL A 89 9.21 16.50 -0.17
C VAL A 89 8.88 17.96 0.05
N SER A 90 7.88 18.30 0.85
CA SER A 90 7.55 19.65 1.30
C SER A 90 8.71 20.32 1.99
N PHE A 91 9.55 19.66 2.80
CA PHE A 91 10.76 20.28 3.31
C PHE A 91 11.82 20.53 2.22
N SER A 92 11.96 19.60 1.26
CA SER A 92 12.84 19.74 0.10
C SER A 92 12.32 20.74 -0.95
N ILE A 93 11.01 20.94 -1.01
CA ILE A 93 10.26 21.76 -1.97
C ILE A 93 9.87 23.11 -1.35
N ILE A 94 9.81 23.29 -0.04
CA ILE A 94 9.74 24.63 0.57
C ILE A 94 11.06 25.37 0.34
N ASN A 95 12.16 24.64 0.11
CA ASN A 95 13.39 25.19 -0.46
C ASN A 95 13.34 25.37 -2.00
N ALA A 96 12.27 24.91 -2.67
CA ALA A 96 12.09 25.01 -4.13
C ALA A 96 10.75 25.64 -4.58
N ILE A 97 9.57 25.00 -4.46
CA ILE A 97 8.26 25.48 -4.98
C ILE A 97 7.03 24.90 -4.22
N GLN A 98 6.52 25.61 -3.20
CA GLN A 98 5.09 25.73 -2.79
C GLN A 98 4.14 24.49 -2.81
N THR A 99 3.70 24.12 -1.60
CA THR A 99 2.93 22.93 -1.15
C THR A 99 1.42 22.88 -1.45
N ASP A 100 0.86 23.85 -2.17
CA ASP A 100 -0.61 24.00 -2.26
C ASP A 100 -1.31 22.92 -3.10
N ARG A 101 -0.56 22.11 -3.86
CA ARG A 101 -1.13 21.25 -4.91
C ARG A 101 -1.55 19.86 -4.44
N LEU A 102 -0.92 19.31 -3.39
CA LEU A 102 -1.19 17.94 -2.94
C LEU A 102 -2.42 17.83 -2.02
N GLU A 103 -2.62 18.79 -1.13
CA GLU A 103 -3.80 18.80 -0.24
C GLU A 103 -5.12 18.91 -1.03
N SER A 104 -5.12 19.68 -2.13
CA SER A 104 -6.28 19.82 -3.01
C SER A 104 -6.79 18.48 -3.56
N TYR A 105 -5.91 17.50 -3.81
CA TYR A 105 -6.31 16.19 -4.33
C TYR A 105 -7.03 15.33 -3.29
N PHE A 106 -6.65 15.42 -2.01
CA PHE A 106 -7.32 14.70 -0.93
C PHE A 106 -8.71 15.27 -0.66
N THR A 107 -8.83 16.60 -0.61
CA THR A 107 -10.12 17.27 -0.40
C THR A 107 -11.11 16.97 -1.54
N LEU A 108 -10.62 16.89 -2.78
CA LEU A 108 -11.43 16.53 -3.95
C LEU A 108 -11.92 15.08 -3.88
N PHE A 109 -11.07 14.15 -3.43
CA PHE A 109 -11.46 12.75 -3.28
C PHE A 109 -12.50 12.55 -2.16
N GLU A 110 -12.28 13.17 -1.00
CA GLU A 110 -13.23 13.11 0.14
C GLU A 110 -14.58 13.74 -0.20
N SER A 111 -14.58 14.85 -0.94
CA SER A 111 -15.81 15.49 -1.41
C SER A 111 -16.59 14.62 -2.40
N SER A 112 -15.89 13.83 -3.24
CA SER A 112 -16.53 12.89 -4.16
C SER A 112 -17.08 11.66 -3.43
N ALA A 113 -16.47 11.23 -2.33
CA ALA A 113 -16.90 10.05 -1.56
C ALA A 113 -18.10 10.33 -0.64
N ASN A 114 -18.29 11.59 -0.22
CA ASN A 114 -19.39 12.00 0.66
C ASN A 114 -20.68 12.40 -0.08
N ASN A 115 -20.65 12.50 -1.41
CA ASN A 115 -21.79 12.85 -2.26
C ASN A 115 -22.40 11.64 -2.98
N SER A 116 -22.03 10.42 -2.59
CA SER A 116 -22.52 9.13 -3.10
C SER A 116 -23.10 8.28 -1.98
#